data_AF-A0A951IQA8-F1
#
_entry.id   AF-A0A951IQA8-F1
#
_cell.length_a   1.000
_cell.length_b   1.000
_cell.length_c   1.000
_cell.angle_alpha   90.00
_cell.angle_beta   90.00
_cell.angle_gamma   90.00
#
_symmetry.space_group_name_H-M   'P 1'
#
loop_
_entity.id
_entity.type
_entity.pdbx_description
1 polymer ?
#
loop_
_entity_poly.entity_id
_entity_poly.type
_entity_poly.pdbx_seq_one_letter_code
_entity_poly.pdbx_strand_id
1 'polypeptide(L)'
;MKRLNNSQSSVASRVALLAVAMLAGVLVLISSAMTFMAERSSRDRMVEWSGDKADSVAASIDAFDATARMMALRAYKPFRQKFAEKFELDEQAGMLKGWGMLLNNDFSEVDTFNRVNGGVATIFMRKGEDFERVSTSLKKENGERAMGTLLARNHPAYPLMLEGKTYTGRASLFGKPYMTHYEALKNDAGKVVGILFIGFDVGDFQVALDKLVMDATFFETGGTYVIDPRASNEEAVFVSHPTAAGKKVLDVNADAGAMLTAMRASPEAFIRDATPLLNATIKSPWVVKHASQTGWWVVAEVSDAEAMATYWRTMYILWAALAAATLALGAGLYVLVRRNVSQPLAQLTSAVTTVAHGDLSQAFHSTRSDEIGRLVREVETMRQRFLGMMRELRSATDSINTASVEIASGNQDLSARTEQAASNLQETAASMEQLTSTV
;
A
#
# COMPACT_ATOMS: atom_id res chain seq x y z
N MET A 1 19.69 -54.55 6.43
CA MET A 1 20.44 -53.28 6.55
C MET A 1 20.71 -52.70 5.16
N LYS A 2 19.90 -51.75 4.71
CA LYS A 2 20.05 -51.03 3.44
C LYS A 2 21.00 -49.85 3.71
N ARG A 3 22.26 -49.93 3.25
CA ARG A 3 23.23 -48.83 3.42
C ARG A 3 22.72 -47.61 2.65
N LEU A 4 22.38 -46.55 3.38
CA LEU A 4 22.13 -45.21 2.89
C LEU A 4 23.40 -44.71 2.20
N ASN A 5 23.46 -44.85 0.88
CA ASN A 5 24.55 -44.32 0.09
C ASN A 5 24.42 -42.80 0.10
N ASN A 6 25.35 -42.14 0.80
CA ASN A 6 25.40 -40.71 0.98
C ASN A 6 25.60 -40.07 -0.41
N SER A 7 24.52 -39.58 -1.03
CA SER A 7 24.57 -39.02 -2.37
C SER A 7 25.31 -37.69 -2.31
N GLN A 8 26.63 -37.71 -2.50
CA GLN A 8 27.35 -36.49 -2.83
C GLN A 8 26.75 -35.95 -4.13
N SER A 9 26.00 -34.86 -4.01
CA SER A 9 25.42 -34.15 -5.16
C SER A 9 26.54 -33.83 -6.15
N SER A 10 26.35 -34.19 -7.42
CA SER A 10 27.33 -33.90 -8.47
C SER A 10 27.63 -32.41 -8.52
N VAL A 11 28.86 -32.04 -8.89
CA VAL A 11 29.24 -30.62 -9.04
C VAL A 11 28.25 -29.88 -9.95
N ALA A 12 27.79 -30.53 -11.01
CA ALA A 12 26.78 -30.00 -11.93
C ALA A 12 25.45 -29.67 -11.24
N SER A 13 24.94 -30.53 -10.34
CA SER A 13 23.69 -30.25 -9.64
C SER A 13 23.85 -29.15 -8.59
N ARG A 14 25.02 -29.01 -7.96
CA ARG A 14 25.33 -27.89 -7.06
C ARG A 14 25.37 -26.56 -7.80
N VAL A 15 26.06 -26.50 -8.94
CA VAL A 15 26.13 -25.27 -9.78
C VAL A 15 24.75 -24.89 -10.30
N ALA A 16 23.95 -25.86 -10.74
CA ALA A 16 22.58 -25.61 -11.19
C ALA A 16 21.68 -25.07 -10.07
N LEU A 17 21.76 -25.65 -8.87
CA LEU A 17 21.03 -25.15 -7.71
C LEU A 17 21.47 -23.75 -7.30
N LEU A 18 22.78 -23.45 -7.35
CA LEU A 18 23.30 -22.11 -7.09
C LEU A 18 22.80 -21.09 -8.13
N ALA A 19 22.76 -21.45 -9.42
CA ALA A 19 22.23 -20.58 -10.47
C ALA A 19 20.74 -20.26 -10.26
N VAL A 20 19.94 -21.27 -9.91
CA VAL A 20 18.51 -21.08 -9.57
C VAL A 20 18.36 -20.22 -8.31
N ALA A 21 19.18 -20.46 -7.29
CA ALA A 21 19.16 -19.66 -6.06
C ALA A 21 19.53 -18.20 -6.31
N MET A 22 20.53 -17.93 -7.16
CA MET A 22 20.90 -16.56 -7.56
C MET A 22 19.78 -15.88 -8.33
N LEU A 23 19.17 -16.58 -9.31
CA LEU A 23 18.06 -16.05 -10.08
C LEU A 23 16.82 -15.79 -9.21
N ALA A 24 16.52 -16.70 -8.28
CA ALA A 24 15.47 -16.50 -7.28
C ALA A 24 15.77 -15.29 -6.39
N GLY A 25 17.02 -15.11 -5.95
CA GLY A 25 17.44 -13.96 -5.16
C GLY A 25 17.22 -12.64 -5.90
N VAL A 26 17.59 -12.57 -7.18
CA VAL A 26 17.36 -11.39 -8.03
C VAL A 26 15.85 -11.12 -8.21
N LEU A 27 15.05 -12.16 -8.47
CA LEU A 27 13.60 -12.01 -8.60
C LEU A 27 12.94 -11.53 -7.30
N VAL A 28 13.39 -12.02 -6.14
CA VAL A 28 12.91 -11.55 -4.84
C VAL A 28 13.30 -10.09 -4.65
N LEU A 29 14.53 -9.69 -4.93
CA LEU A 29 14.96 -8.28 -4.81
C LEU A 29 14.14 -7.34 -5.69
N ILE A 30 13.94 -7.70 -6.96
CA ILE A 30 13.12 -6.91 -7.88
C ILE A 30 11.67 -6.87 -7.40
N SER A 31 11.11 -8.02 -7.00
CA SER A 31 9.73 -8.09 -6.50
C SER A 31 9.56 -7.25 -5.24
N SER A 32 10.48 -7.29 -4.29
CA SER A 32 10.44 -6.46 -3.08
C SER A 32 10.52 -4.97 -3.41
N ALA A 33 11.40 -4.56 -4.33
CA ALA A 33 11.49 -3.16 -4.77
C ALA A 33 10.19 -2.70 -5.45
N MET A 34 9.63 -3.52 -6.33
CA MET A 34 8.34 -3.25 -6.97
C MET A 34 7.20 -3.20 -5.95
N THR A 35 7.15 -4.11 -4.98
CA THR A 35 6.16 -4.10 -3.90
C THR A 35 6.22 -2.79 -3.14
N PHE A 36 7.41 -2.36 -2.71
CA PHE A 36 7.58 -1.10 -1.96
C PHE A 36 7.12 0.12 -2.77
N MET A 37 7.52 0.21 -4.04
CA MET A 37 7.10 1.31 -4.93
C MET A 37 5.58 1.29 -5.19
N ALA A 38 5.02 0.11 -5.46
CA ALA A 38 3.60 -0.06 -5.75
C ALA A 38 2.72 0.18 -4.51
N GLU A 39 3.19 -0.20 -3.31
CA GLU A 39 2.48 0.08 -2.05
C GLU A 39 2.34 1.58 -1.85
N ARG A 40 3.48 2.30 -1.96
CA ARG A 40 3.50 3.75 -1.80
C ARG A 40 2.62 4.44 -2.83
N SER A 41 2.79 4.10 -4.12
CA SER A 41 1.97 4.65 -5.19
C SER A 41 0.48 4.31 -5.07
N SER A 42 0.12 3.12 -4.59
CA SER A 42 -1.28 2.73 -4.37
C SER A 42 -1.89 3.55 -3.25
N ARG A 43 -1.16 3.70 -2.14
CA ARG A 43 -1.63 4.48 -0.99
C ARG A 43 -1.74 5.96 -1.28
N ASP A 44 -0.75 6.55 -1.94
CA ASP A 44 -0.78 7.96 -2.33
C ASP A 44 -2.00 8.25 -3.20
N ARG A 45 -2.33 7.35 -4.16
CA ARG A 45 -3.55 7.45 -4.97
C ARG A 45 -4.85 7.34 -4.15
N MET A 46 -4.89 6.50 -3.12
CA MET A 46 -6.08 6.38 -2.27
C MET A 46 -6.27 7.62 -1.39
N VAL A 47 -5.17 8.16 -0.86
CA VAL A 47 -5.17 9.40 -0.07
C VAL A 47 -5.65 10.57 -0.95
N GLU A 48 -5.08 10.73 -2.15
CA GLU A 48 -5.48 11.75 -3.12
C GLU A 48 -6.97 11.61 -3.49
N TRP A 49 -7.41 10.42 -3.91
CA TRP A 49 -8.82 10.19 -4.27
C TRP A 49 -9.80 10.50 -3.14
N SER A 50 -9.46 10.14 -1.90
CA SER A 50 -10.30 10.47 -0.74
C SER A 50 -10.26 11.96 -0.38
N GLY A 51 -9.11 12.61 -0.56
CA GLY A 51 -8.91 14.04 -0.39
C GLY A 51 -9.75 14.83 -1.38
N ASP A 52 -9.68 14.50 -2.67
CA ASP A 52 -10.49 15.11 -3.73
C ASP A 52 -12.00 15.01 -3.44
N LYS A 53 -12.44 13.88 -2.86
CA LYS A 53 -13.84 13.70 -2.46
C LYS A 53 -14.21 14.58 -1.26
N ALA A 54 -13.33 14.71 -0.26
CA ALA A 54 -13.52 15.64 0.87
C ALA A 54 -13.49 17.10 0.41
N ASP A 55 -12.57 17.46 -0.48
CA ASP A 55 -12.48 18.80 -1.08
C ASP A 55 -13.74 19.13 -1.88
N SER A 56 -14.28 18.19 -2.65
CA SER A 56 -15.55 18.36 -3.36
C SER A 56 -16.73 18.65 -2.42
N VAL A 57 -16.75 18.03 -1.25
CA VAL A 57 -17.75 18.32 -0.19
C VAL A 57 -17.49 19.70 0.43
N ALA A 58 -16.24 20.07 0.71
CA ALA A 58 -15.87 21.40 1.21
C ALA A 58 -16.26 22.52 0.23
N ALA A 59 -15.95 22.35 -1.05
CA ALA A 59 -16.31 23.26 -2.12
C ALA A 59 -17.83 23.39 -2.28
N SER A 60 -18.58 22.29 -2.09
CA SER A 60 -20.04 22.34 -2.07
C SER A 60 -20.55 23.17 -0.91
N ILE A 61 -20.05 22.95 0.32
CA ILE A 61 -20.37 23.77 1.50
C ILE A 61 -20.14 25.25 1.21
N ASP A 62 -18.99 25.58 0.62
CA ASP A 62 -18.64 26.96 0.29
C ASP A 62 -19.57 27.57 -0.76
N ALA A 63 -19.92 26.82 -1.81
CA ALA A 63 -20.87 27.26 -2.82
C ALA A 63 -22.25 27.55 -2.22
N PHE A 64 -22.72 26.69 -1.32
CA PHE A 64 -23.99 26.88 -0.64
C PHE A 64 -23.96 28.08 0.32
N ASP A 65 -22.90 28.23 1.12
CA ASP A 65 -22.75 29.36 2.04
C ASP A 65 -22.66 30.69 1.28
N ALA A 66 -21.86 30.75 0.21
CA ALA A 66 -21.76 31.91 -0.68
C ALA A 66 -23.11 32.25 -1.32
N THR A 67 -23.86 31.24 -1.79
CA THR A 67 -25.19 31.43 -2.37
C THR A 67 -26.18 31.99 -1.35
N ALA A 68 -26.22 31.42 -0.15
CA ALA A 68 -27.09 31.89 0.93
C ALA A 68 -26.73 33.32 1.36
N ARG A 69 -25.44 33.66 1.47
CA ARG A 69 -24.97 35.03 1.75
C ARG A 69 -25.40 36.01 0.66
N MET A 70 -25.22 35.65 -0.60
CA MET A 70 -25.65 36.48 -1.73
C MET A 70 -27.17 36.67 -1.74
N MET A 71 -27.94 35.62 -1.47
CA MET A 71 -29.40 35.71 -1.35
C MET A 71 -29.80 36.70 -0.24
N ALA A 72 -29.18 36.58 0.94
CA ALA A 72 -29.40 37.50 2.05
C ALA A 72 -29.09 38.96 1.63
N LEU A 73 -27.90 39.22 1.09
CA LEU A 73 -27.48 40.57 0.68
C LEU A 73 -28.38 41.15 -0.42
N ARG A 74 -28.76 40.35 -1.43
CA ARG A 74 -29.64 40.78 -2.53
C ARG A 74 -31.05 41.08 -2.03
N ALA A 75 -31.58 40.28 -1.11
CA ALA A 75 -32.87 40.50 -0.48
C ALA A 75 -32.85 41.71 0.48
N TYR A 76 -31.71 41.94 1.13
CA TYR A 76 -31.55 43.02 2.09
C TYR A 76 -31.62 44.40 1.45
N LYS A 77 -30.99 44.58 0.28
CA LYS A 77 -30.88 45.91 -0.35
C LYS A 77 -32.24 46.59 -0.61
N PRO A 78 -33.25 45.93 -1.21
CA PRO A 78 -34.60 46.51 -1.34
C PRO A 78 -35.29 46.70 0.01
N PHE A 79 -35.08 45.81 0.97
CA PHE A 79 -35.65 45.93 2.32
C PHE A 79 -35.11 47.16 3.05
N ARG A 80 -33.80 47.42 2.97
CA ARG A 80 -33.14 48.57 3.60
C ARG A 80 -33.65 49.91 3.06
N GLN A 81 -34.00 49.97 1.78
CA GLN A 81 -34.52 51.19 1.12
C GLN A 81 -35.90 51.63 1.65
N LYS A 82 -36.60 50.75 2.37
CA LYS A 82 -37.89 51.06 2.98
C LYS A 82 -37.81 51.75 4.34
N PHE A 83 -36.59 52.02 4.80
CA PHE A 83 -36.36 52.69 6.07
C PHE A 83 -35.49 53.93 5.87
N ALA A 84 -35.61 54.88 6.79
CA ALA A 84 -34.81 56.09 6.81
C ALA A 84 -33.30 55.80 6.82
N GLU A 85 -32.49 56.73 6.32
CA GLU A 85 -31.03 56.65 6.47
C GLU A 85 -30.62 56.90 7.93
N LYS A 86 -31.35 57.79 8.59
CA LYS A 86 -31.14 58.24 9.98
C LYS A 86 -32.35 57.92 10.84
N PHE A 87 -32.09 57.55 12.09
CA PHE A 87 -33.12 57.13 13.04
C PHE A 87 -33.05 57.94 14.33
N GLU A 88 -34.20 58.09 14.97
CA GLU A 88 -34.34 58.78 16.25
C GLU A 88 -34.69 57.75 17.33
N LEU A 89 -33.97 57.80 18.45
CA LEU A 89 -34.24 56.97 19.62
C LEU A 89 -34.58 57.86 20.80
N ASP A 90 -35.77 57.69 21.32
CA ASP A 90 -36.15 58.19 22.63
C ASP A 90 -35.85 57.09 23.67
N GLU A 91 -34.72 57.22 24.36
CA GLU A 91 -34.26 56.25 25.36
C GLU A 91 -35.18 56.19 26.59
N GLN A 92 -35.89 57.28 26.92
CA GLN A 92 -36.79 57.31 28.08
C GLN A 92 -38.15 56.66 27.75
N ALA A 93 -38.69 56.96 26.57
CA ALA A 93 -39.95 56.39 26.10
C ALA A 93 -39.79 54.98 25.50
N GLY A 94 -38.56 54.56 25.19
CA GLY A 94 -38.28 53.30 24.51
C GLY A 94 -38.86 53.26 23.10
N MET A 95 -38.76 54.37 22.37
CA MET A 95 -39.37 54.53 21.04
C MET A 95 -38.30 54.76 19.97
N LEU A 96 -38.28 53.89 18.97
CA LEU A 96 -37.45 54.03 17.77
C LEU A 96 -38.30 54.57 16.63
N LYS A 97 -37.85 55.66 16.00
CA LYS A 97 -38.53 56.29 14.87
C LYS A 97 -37.64 56.34 13.63
N GLY A 98 -38.28 56.21 12.47
CA GLY A 98 -37.70 56.45 11.15
C GLY A 98 -38.67 57.31 10.33
N TRP A 99 -38.18 58.34 9.64
CA TRP A 99 -39.03 59.35 8.96
C TRP A 99 -40.14 59.93 9.87
N GLY A 100 -39.87 60.04 11.18
CA GLY A 100 -40.84 60.50 12.18
C GLY A 100 -41.92 59.46 12.56
N MET A 101 -41.98 58.30 11.90
CA MET A 101 -42.92 57.22 12.20
C MET A 101 -42.37 56.26 13.25
N LEU A 102 -43.22 55.82 14.18
CA LEU A 102 -42.86 54.84 15.22
C LEU A 102 -42.68 53.44 14.60
N LEU A 103 -41.52 52.82 14.84
CA LEU A 103 -41.21 51.47 14.34
C LEU A 103 -41.56 50.36 15.34
N ASN A 104 -41.76 50.71 16.61
CA ASN A 104 -42.15 49.75 17.64
C ASN A 104 -43.54 49.18 17.35
N ASN A 105 -43.67 47.85 17.35
CA ASN A 105 -44.89 47.12 17.03
C ASN A 105 -45.47 47.39 15.62
N ASP A 106 -44.73 48.04 14.73
CA ASP A 106 -45.09 48.13 13.31
C ASP A 106 -44.54 46.92 12.57
N PHE A 107 -45.44 46.01 12.19
CA PHE A 107 -45.08 44.75 11.52
C PHE A 107 -45.17 44.82 9.99
N SER A 108 -45.58 45.96 9.41
CA SER A 108 -45.90 46.11 7.99
C SER A 108 -44.75 45.65 7.08
N GLU A 109 -43.54 46.17 7.32
CA GLU A 109 -42.39 45.88 6.49
C GLU A 109 -41.74 44.52 6.78
N VAL A 110 -41.71 44.10 8.05
CA VAL A 110 -41.13 42.79 8.42
C VAL A 110 -42.01 41.62 7.94
N ASP A 111 -43.33 41.80 7.88
CA ASP A 111 -44.27 40.82 7.36
C ASP A 111 -44.30 40.83 5.82
N THR A 112 -44.18 42.01 5.21
CA THR A 112 -44.04 42.11 3.76
C THR A 112 -42.78 41.39 3.29
N PHE A 113 -41.65 41.58 3.99
CA PHE A 113 -40.43 40.83 3.70
C PHE A 113 -40.63 39.32 3.82
N ASN A 114 -41.31 38.86 4.87
CA ASN A 114 -41.58 37.44 5.06
C ASN A 114 -42.45 36.84 3.95
N ARG A 115 -43.51 37.55 3.53
CA ARG A 115 -44.40 37.11 2.46
C ARG A 115 -43.74 37.09 1.08
N VAL A 116 -42.90 38.08 0.77
CA VAL A 116 -42.31 38.23 -0.57
C VAL A 116 -41.06 37.36 -0.72
N ASN A 117 -40.21 37.29 0.30
CA ASN A 117 -38.91 36.64 0.21
C ASN A 117 -38.88 35.27 0.87
N GLY A 118 -39.86 34.94 1.73
CA GLY A 118 -39.85 33.71 2.53
C GLY A 118 -38.89 33.73 3.73
N GLY A 119 -38.11 34.80 3.90
CA GLY A 119 -37.22 35.00 5.04
C GLY A 119 -37.93 35.63 6.25
N VAL A 120 -37.20 35.91 7.32
CA VAL A 120 -37.67 36.68 8.48
C VAL A 120 -36.94 38.01 8.54
N ALA A 121 -37.59 39.01 9.12
CA ALA A 121 -37.02 40.32 9.32
C ALA A 121 -37.28 40.82 10.74
N THR A 122 -36.40 41.69 11.24
CA THR A 122 -36.47 42.22 12.60
C THR A 122 -35.86 43.61 12.67
N ILE A 123 -36.49 44.46 13.47
CA ILE A 123 -35.96 45.74 13.91
C ILE A 123 -35.63 45.61 15.39
N PHE A 124 -34.37 45.83 15.73
CA PHE A 124 -33.94 45.97 17.12
C PHE A 124 -33.77 47.44 17.47
N MET A 125 -34.15 47.78 18.69
CA MET A 125 -33.91 49.08 19.30
C MET A 125 -32.81 48.94 20.34
N ARG A 126 -31.92 49.92 20.42
CA ARG A 126 -30.93 49.97 21.49
C ARG A 126 -31.60 50.27 22.83
N LYS A 127 -31.27 49.48 23.86
CA LYS A 127 -31.75 49.60 25.23
C LYS A 127 -30.59 49.45 26.19
N GLY A 128 -30.02 50.58 26.61
CA GLY A 128 -28.73 50.61 27.32
C GLY A 128 -27.61 50.05 26.43
N GLU A 129 -26.98 48.98 26.90
CA GLU A 129 -25.91 48.26 26.19
C GLU A 129 -26.43 47.13 25.29
N ASP A 130 -27.73 46.79 25.36
CA ASP A 130 -28.31 45.68 24.60
C ASP A 130 -29.24 46.15 23.49
N PHE A 131 -29.70 45.19 22.68
CA PHE A 131 -30.59 45.41 21.55
C PHE A 131 -31.86 44.57 21.70
N GLU A 132 -33.02 45.21 21.82
CA GLU A 132 -34.32 44.57 22.03
C GLU A 132 -35.13 44.52 20.74
N ARG A 133 -35.74 43.37 20.43
CA ARG A 133 -36.64 43.22 19.27
C ARG A 133 -37.93 44.03 19.48
N VAL A 134 -38.09 45.11 18.70
CA VAL A 134 -39.26 45.99 18.74
C VAL A 134 -40.23 45.77 17.58
N SER A 135 -39.81 45.09 16.52
CA SER A 135 -40.68 44.59 15.45
C SER A 135 -40.04 43.36 14.81
N THR A 136 -40.77 42.26 14.64
CA THR A 136 -40.20 41.02 14.08
C THR A 136 -41.25 40.13 13.43
N SER A 137 -40.93 39.54 12.27
CA SER A 137 -41.68 38.41 11.69
C SER A 137 -41.14 37.04 12.12
N LEU A 138 -39.96 36.99 12.75
CA LEU A 138 -39.44 35.76 13.38
C LEU A 138 -40.34 35.31 14.53
N LYS A 139 -40.70 34.04 14.52
CA LYS A 139 -41.52 33.38 15.54
C LYS A 139 -40.66 32.42 16.38
N LYS A 140 -41.05 32.26 17.65
CA LYS A 140 -40.52 31.23 18.55
C LYS A 140 -41.14 29.87 18.21
N GLU A 141 -40.70 28.82 18.88
CA GLU A 141 -41.24 27.45 18.72
C GLU A 141 -42.75 27.37 19.01
N ASN A 142 -43.27 28.21 19.91
CA ASN A 142 -44.70 28.28 20.24
C ASN A 142 -45.55 29.02 19.18
N GLY A 143 -44.94 29.51 18.10
CA GLY A 143 -45.61 30.25 17.03
C GLY A 143 -45.81 31.75 17.30
N GLU A 144 -45.52 32.24 18.50
CA GLU A 144 -45.57 33.67 18.82
C GLU A 144 -44.37 34.42 18.25
N ARG A 145 -44.55 35.70 17.92
CA ARG A 145 -43.43 36.56 17.50
C ARG A 145 -42.39 36.64 18.60
N ALA A 146 -41.13 36.65 18.22
CA ALA A 146 -39.99 36.83 19.12
C ALA A 146 -39.85 38.28 19.64
N MET A 147 -40.95 38.92 20.03
CA MET A 147 -40.95 40.30 20.53
C MET A 147 -40.27 40.39 21.90
N GLY A 148 -39.59 41.50 22.16
CA GLY A 148 -38.94 41.80 23.44
C GLY A 148 -37.70 40.96 23.76
N THR A 149 -37.29 40.03 22.89
CA THR A 149 -36.06 39.28 23.12
C THR A 149 -34.83 40.12 22.74
N LEU A 150 -33.71 39.85 23.41
CA LEU A 150 -32.45 40.55 23.17
C LEU A 150 -31.60 39.84 22.12
N LEU A 151 -30.77 40.59 21.40
CA LEU A 151 -29.65 40.00 20.66
C LEU A 151 -28.65 39.40 21.66
N ALA A 152 -28.37 38.11 21.54
CA ALA A 152 -27.47 37.42 22.46
C ALA A 152 -26.04 38.00 22.37
N ARG A 153 -25.42 38.25 23.53
CA ARG A 153 -24.08 38.86 23.60
C ARG A 153 -22.95 37.99 23.04
N ASN A 154 -23.15 36.67 23.04
CA ASN A 154 -22.23 35.71 22.44
C ASN A 154 -22.41 35.58 20.92
N HIS A 155 -23.37 36.28 20.32
CA HIS A 155 -23.60 36.21 18.88
C HIS A 155 -22.49 36.98 18.12
N PRO A 156 -21.93 36.44 17.03
CA PRO A 156 -20.83 37.08 16.29
C PRO A 156 -21.15 38.50 15.78
N ALA A 157 -22.42 38.78 15.48
CA ALA A 157 -22.87 40.11 15.07
C ALA A 157 -22.80 41.16 16.20
N TYR A 158 -22.96 40.78 17.47
CA TYR A 158 -23.13 41.72 18.59
C TYR A 158 -22.00 42.76 18.69
N PRO A 159 -20.70 42.38 18.75
CA PRO A 159 -19.62 43.37 18.81
C PRO A 159 -19.58 44.27 17.56
N LEU A 160 -19.88 43.72 16.38
CA LEU A 160 -19.92 44.47 15.12
C LEU A 160 -21.06 45.51 15.11
N MET A 161 -22.20 45.18 15.73
CA MET A 161 -23.32 46.11 15.83
C MET A 161 -23.00 47.29 16.75
N LEU A 162 -22.27 47.06 17.84
CA LEU A 162 -21.80 48.14 18.73
C LEU A 162 -20.81 49.07 18.01
N GLU A 163 -19.94 48.51 17.18
CA GLU A 163 -18.99 49.27 16.33
C GLU A 163 -19.67 49.96 15.14
N GLY A 164 -20.95 49.70 14.89
CA GLY A 164 -21.68 50.28 13.76
C GLY A 164 -21.27 49.70 12.40
N LYS A 165 -20.79 48.45 12.38
CA LYS A 165 -20.45 47.66 11.18
C LYS A 165 -21.63 46.76 10.78
N THR A 166 -21.53 46.13 9.60
CA THR A 166 -22.49 45.11 9.16
C THR A 166 -21.97 43.71 9.44
N TYR A 167 -22.87 42.74 9.56
CA TYR A 167 -22.52 41.33 9.69
C TYR A 167 -23.41 40.49 8.76
N THR A 168 -22.80 39.59 8.00
CA THR A 168 -23.52 38.53 7.31
C THR A 168 -22.93 37.19 7.73
N GLY A 169 -23.76 36.21 8.06
CA GLY A 169 -23.27 34.89 8.42
C GLY A 169 -24.34 34.00 9.01
N ARG A 170 -23.95 32.76 9.32
CA ARG A 170 -24.85 31.78 9.91
C ARG A 170 -25.13 32.10 11.38
N ALA A 171 -26.33 31.80 11.83
CA ALA A 171 -26.75 31.91 13.21
C ALA A 171 -27.81 30.85 13.54
N SER A 172 -27.81 30.32 14.76
CA SER A 172 -28.92 29.51 15.25
C SER A 172 -29.92 30.42 15.96
N LEU A 173 -31.17 30.46 15.49
CA LEU A 173 -32.25 31.25 16.05
C LEU A 173 -33.38 30.32 16.45
N PHE A 174 -33.67 30.22 17.75
CA PHE A 174 -34.70 29.33 18.30
C PHE A 174 -34.57 27.89 17.78
N GLY A 175 -33.34 27.34 17.82
CA GLY A 175 -33.04 25.97 17.41
C GLY A 175 -32.92 25.75 15.90
N LYS A 176 -33.22 26.75 15.07
CA LYS A 176 -33.14 26.64 13.60
C LYS A 176 -31.94 27.38 13.02
N PRO A 177 -31.25 26.82 12.01
CA PRO A 177 -30.14 27.50 11.36
C PRO A 177 -30.65 28.54 10.36
N TYR A 178 -30.12 29.75 10.45
CA TYR A 178 -30.41 30.85 9.53
C TYR A 178 -29.13 31.40 8.90
N MET A 179 -29.20 31.78 7.62
CA MET A 179 -28.26 32.75 7.04
C MET A 179 -28.80 34.14 7.30
N THR A 180 -28.02 34.97 8.01
CA THR A 180 -28.48 36.24 8.56
C THR A 180 -27.67 37.41 8.04
N HIS A 181 -28.32 38.58 7.97
CA HIS A 181 -27.67 39.85 7.70
C HIS A 181 -28.13 40.89 8.72
N TYR A 182 -27.19 41.62 9.31
CA TYR A 182 -27.40 42.66 10.30
C TYR A 182 -26.72 43.96 9.87
N GLU A 183 -27.44 45.07 9.98
CA GLU A 183 -26.93 46.43 9.78
C GLU A 183 -27.26 47.30 10.98
N ALA A 184 -26.25 47.95 11.56
CA ALA A 184 -26.42 48.91 12.63
C ALA A 184 -27.05 50.22 12.13
N LEU A 185 -28.13 50.64 12.78
CA LEU A 185 -28.85 51.88 12.49
C LEU A 185 -28.27 53.02 13.32
N LYS A 186 -28.03 54.16 12.68
CA LYS A 186 -27.37 55.32 13.30
C LYS A 186 -28.28 56.54 13.31
N ASN A 187 -28.13 57.39 14.33
CA ASN A 187 -28.75 58.71 14.37
C ASN A 187 -27.87 59.76 13.65
N ASP A 188 -28.29 61.02 13.68
CA ASP A 188 -27.54 62.14 13.08
C ASP A 188 -26.18 62.36 13.72
N ALA A 189 -26.05 62.07 15.02
CA ALA A 189 -24.78 62.11 15.74
C ALA A 189 -23.86 60.90 15.46
N GLY A 190 -24.30 59.94 14.62
CA GLY A 190 -23.54 58.73 14.29
C GLY A 190 -23.58 57.63 15.36
N LYS A 191 -24.31 57.82 16.47
CA LYS A 191 -24.51 56.81 17.53
C LYS A 191 -25.40 55.69 16.99
N VAL A 192 -25.03 54.44 17.26
CA VAL A 192 -25.89 53.27 16.97
C VAL A 192 -27.10 53.30 17.89
N VAL A 193 -28.30 53.30 17.30
CA VAL A 193 -29.60 53.40 17.97
C VAL A 193 -30.51 52.19 17.74
N GLY A 194 -30.15 51.31 16.80
CA GLY A 194 -30.90 50.09 16.51
C GLY A 194 -30.18 49.19 15.54
N ILE A 195 -30.82 48.09 15.13
CA ILE A 195 -30.30 47.16 14.13
C ILE A 195 -31.43 46.74 13.19
N LEU A 196 -31.18 46.75 11.88
CA LEU A 196 -32.01 46.04 10.91
C LEU A 196 -31.45 44.64 10.68
N PHE A 197 -32.32 43.66 10.74
CA PHE A 197 -31.99 42.26 10.58
C PHE A 197 -32.89 41.60 9.55
N ILE A 198 -32.28 40.72 8.75
CA ILE A 198 -33.01 39.70 7.99
C ILE A 198 -32.36 38.32 8.19
N GLY A 199 -33.13 37.27 7.99
CA GLY A 199 -32.64 35.90 8.02
C GLY A 199 -33.39 34.99 7.06
N PHE A 200 -32.68 34.07 6.41
CA PHE A 200 -33.27 32.99 5.61
C PHE A 200 -33.02 31.66 6.30
N ASP A 201 -34.07 30.86 6.46
CA ASP A 201 -33.95 29.51 7.00
C ASP A 201 -33.08 28.69 6.05
N VAL A 202 -32.03 28.06 6.59
CA VAL A 202 -31.11 27.19 5.84
C VAL A 202 -31.19 25.75 6.34
N GLY A 203 -32.31 25.35 6.96
CA GLY A 203 -32.57 23.99 7.41
C GLY A 203 -32.54 22.97 6.27
N ASP A 204 -33.18 23.26 5.13
CA ASP A 204 -33.14 22.38 3.95
C ASP A 204 -31.72 22.21 3.42
N PHE A 205 -30.90 23.27 3.51
CA PHE A 205 -29.48 23.18 3.18
C PHE A 205 -28.74 22.25 4.16
N GLN A 206 -29.03 22.30 5.46
CA GLN A 206 -28.45 21.36 6.43
C GLN A 206 -28.78 19.91 6.07
N VAL A 207 -30.04 19.63 5.70
CA VAL A 207 -30.45 18.28 5.26
C VAL A 207 -29.72 17.85 3.99
N ALA A 208 -29.59 18.75 3.02
CA ALA A 208 -28.84 18.47 1.78
C ALA A 208 -27.34 18.24 2.04
N LEU A 209 -26.75 19.02 2.95
CA LEU A 209 -25.37 18.86 3.40
C LEU A 209 -25.17 17.50 4.09
N ASP A 210 -26.04 17.14 5.03
CA ASP A 210 -25.96 15.87 5.74
C ASP A 210 -26.04 14.70 4.76
N LYS A 211 -26.93 14.78 3.77
CA LYS A 211 -26.99 13.79 2.70
C LYS A 211 -25.70 13.73 1.88
N LEU A 212 -25.16 14.87 1.45
CA LEU A 212 -23.93 14.93 0.66
C LEU A 212 -22.75 14.29 1.41
N VAL A 213 -22.62 14.58 2.71
CA VAL A 213 -21.58 14.04 3.59
C VAL A 213 -21.76 12.53 3.79
N MET A 214 -23.00 12.07 4.02
CA MET A 214 -23.32 10.65 4.20
C MET A 214 -23.15 9.82 2.92
N ASP A 215 -23.44 10.38 1.74
CA ASP A 215 -23.27 9.71 0.45
C ASP A 215 -21.77 9.62 0.06
N ALA A 216 -20.91 10.43 0.68
CA ALA A 216 -19.47 10.38 0.49
C ALA A 216 -18.82 9.25 1.33
N THR A 217 -19.09 8.01 0.93
CA THR A 217 -18.53 6.80 1.54
C THR A 217 -17.24 6.33 0.85
N PHE A 218 -16.45 5.54 1.58
CA PHE A 218 -15.22 4.91 1.12
C PHE A 218 -15.19 3.44 1.54
N PHE A 219 -15.16 2.51 0.58
CA PHE A 219 -15.18 1.08 0.84
C PHE A 219 -16.39 0.66 1.69
N GLU A 220 -16.19 -0.15 2.74
CA GLU A 220 -17.29 -0.67 3.57
C GLU A 220 -17.50 0.18 4.83
N THR A 221 -16.42 0.66 5.45
CA THR A 221 -16.50 1.35 6.75
C THR A 221 -16.12 2.82 6.71
N GLY A 222 -15.42 3.28 5.65
CA GLY A 222 -14.98 4.67 5.55
C GLY A 222 -16.06 5.63 5.08
N GLY A 223 -15.91 6.91 5.41
CA GLY A 223 -16.83 7.97 5.02
C GLY A 223 -16.32 9.36 5.34
N THR A 224 -17.17 10.36 5.16
CA THR A 224 -16.86 11.74 5.52
C THR A 224 -17.69 12.24 6.69
N TYR A 225 -17.17 13.24 7.40
CA TYR A 225 -17.89 14.02 8.40
C TYR A 225 -17.38 15.46 8.41
N VAL A 226 -18.16 16.35 9.02
CA VAL A 226 -17.86 17.78 9.09
C VAL A 226 -17.73 18.22 10.54
N ILE A 227 -16.64 18.90 10.87
CA ILE A 227 -16.35 19.44 12.19
C ILE A 227 -16.33 20.97 12.13
N ASP A 228 -17.00 21.62 13.06
CA ASP A 228 -16.75 23.03 13.38
C ASP A 228 -15.67 23.06 14.45
N PRO A 229 -14.46 23.55 14.13
CA PRO A 229 -13.33 23.49 15.06
C PRO A 229 -13.50 24.46 16.24
N ARG A 230 -14.39 25.45 16.15
CA ARG A 230 -14.55 26.53 17.14
C ARG A 230 -13.21 27.13 17.62
N ALA A 231 -13.22 27.80 18.77
CA ALA A 231 -12.04 28.46 19.32
C ALA A 231 -10.99 27.46 19.83
N SER A 232 -11.41 26.32 20.41
CA SER A 232 -10.51 25.31 20.96
C SER A 232 -10.95 23.87 20.65
N ASN A 233 -10.08 22.89 20.87
CA ASN A 233 -10.38 21.48 20.59
C ASN A 233 -11.48 20.91 21.51
N GLU A 234 -11.60 21.42 22.74
CA GLU A 234 -12.64 21.06 23.73
C GLU A 234 -14.03 21.60 23.34
N GLU A 235 -14.07 22.55 22.42
CA GLU A 235 -15.28 23.14 21.90
C GLU A 235 -15.63 22.62 20.49
N ALA A 236 -14.74 21.90 19.83
CA ALA A 236 -14.97 21.37 18.50
C ALA A 236 -16.20 20.45 18.49
N VAL A 237 -17.10 20.64 17.53
CA VAL A 237 -18.35 19.88 17.42
C VAL A 237 -18.53 19.30 16.03
N PHE A 238 -19.24 18.18 15.94
CA PHE A 238 -19.69 17.66 14.66
C PHE A 238 -20.82 18.53 14.12
N VAL A 239 -20.61 19.13 12.94
CA VAL A 239 -21.67 19.78 12.16
C VAL A 239 -22.51 18.72 11.46
N SER A 240 -21.84 17.72 10.87
CA SER A 240 -22.49 16.58 10.21
C SER A 240 -21.73 15.31 10.56
N HIS A 241 -22.43 14.32 11.09
CA HIS A 241 -21.89 13.02 11.47
C HIS A 241 -23.03 11.98 11.52
N PRO A 242 -22.82 10.72 11.08
CA PRO A 242 -23.88 9.71 11.04
C PRO A 242 -24.67 9.52 12.34
N THR A 243 -23.99 9.57 13.49
CA THR A 243 -24.58 9.26 14.81
C THR A 243 -24.30 10.29 15.90
N ALA A 244 -23.53 11.34 15.58
CA ALA A 244 -22.96 12.25 16.59
C ALA A 244 -23.07 13.74 16.20
N ALA A 245 -23.89 14.08 15.22
CA ALA A 245 -24.14 15.47 14.84
C ALA A 245 -24.55 16.31 16.08
N GLY A 246 -23.95 17.50 16.22
CA GLY A 246 -24.13 18.41 17.34
C GLY A 246 -23.34 18.07 18.62
N LYS A 247 -22.75 16.87 18.74
CA LYS A 247 -21.92 16.49 19.89
C LYS A 247 -20.51 17.06 19.75
N LYS A 248 -19.82 17.24 20.88
CA LYS A 248 -18.39 17.58 20.88
C LYS A 248 -17.56 16.39 20.39
N VAL A 249 -16.49 16.67 19.66
CA VAL A 249 -15.63 15.63 19.09
C VAL A 249 -14.98 14.79 20.20
N LEU A 250 -14.46 15.45 21.24
CA LEU A 250 -13.81 14.77 22.37
C LEU A 250 -14.78 14.00 23.28
N ASP A 251 -16.08 14.29 23.24
CA ASP A 251 -17.09 13.49 23.95
C ASP A 251 -17.37 12.16 23.23
N VAL A 252 -17.16 12.12 21.90
CA VAL A 252 -17.28 10.90 21.10
C VAL A 252 -16.02 10.05 21.24
N ASN A 253 -14.86 10.68 21.16
CA ASN A 253 -13.58 10.00 21.38
C ASN A 253 -12.56 10.95 22.02
N ALA A 254 -12.27 10.73 23.30
CA ALA A 254 -11.35 11.58 24.07
C ALA A 254 -9.90 11.54 23.56
N ASP A 255 -9.51 10.46 22.89
CA ASP A 255 -8.15 10.28 22.35
C ASP A 255 -7.90 11.09 21.07
N ALA A 256 -8.92 11.75 20.52
CA ALA A 256 -8.81 12.54 19.28
C ALA A 256 -8.09 13.89 19.46
N GLY A 257 -7.68 14.26 20.68
CA GLY A 257 -7.06 15.58 20.97
C GLY A 257 -5.78 15.87 20.16
N ALA A 258 -4.91 14.86 20.00
CA ALA A 258 -3.69 15.00 19.20
C ALA A 258 -4.01 15.17 17.71
N MET A 259 -4.98 14.41 17.20
CA MET A 259 -5.47 14.49 15.83
C MET A 259 -6.08 15.86 15.53
N LEU A 260 -6.93 16.41 16.41
CA LEU A 260 -7.50 17.75 16.26
C LEU A 260 -6.44 18.85 16.25
N THR A 261 -5.40 18.70 17.09
CA THR A 261 -4.26 19.63 17.10
C THR A 261 -3.53 19.62 15.76
N ALA A 262 -3.26 18.44 15.20
CA ALA A 262 -2.64 18.30 13.89
C ALA A 262 -3.53 18.88 12.77
N MET A 263 -4.86 18.67 12.81
CA MET A 263 -5.80 19.25 11.86
C MET A 263 -5.89 20.78 11.92
N ARG A 264 -5.68 21.37 13.10
CA ARG A 264 -5.70 22.83 13.30
C ARG A 264 -4.47 23.52 12.72
N ALA A 265 -3.34 22.82 12.63
CA ALA A 265 -2.06 23.38 12.21
C ALA A 265 -2.05 23.82 10.73
N SER A 266 -2.89 23.22 9.88
CA SER A 266 -2.92 23.48 8.44
C SER A 266 -4.35 23.42 7.87
N PRO A 267 -4.69 24.23 6.85
CA PRO A 267 -5.95 24.12 6.11
C PRO A 267 -6.17 22.74 5.49
N GLU A 268 -5.09 22.07 5.08
CA GLU A 268 -5.09 20.69 4.59
C GLU A 268 -4.20 19.82 5.47
N ALA A 269 -4.67 18.64 5.86
CA ALA A 269 -3.90 17.73 6.69
C ALA A 269 -4.14 16.27 6.32
N PHE A 270 -3.06 15.50 6.25
CA PHE A 270 -3.10 14.05 6.20
C PHE A 270 -2.52 13.48 7.49
N ILE A 271 -3.30 12.65 8.17
CA ILE A 271 -2.88 12.03 9.44
C ILE A 271 -3.05 10.51 9.30
N ARG A 272 -1.95 9.79 9.51
CA ARG A 272 -1.96 8.32 9.60
C ARG A 272 -2.27 7.85 11.00
N ASP A 273 -2.77 6.62 11.10
CA ASP A 273 -3.10 5.97 12.38
C ASP A 273 -3.96 6.88 13.26
N ALA A 274 -4.94 7.51 12.62
CA ALA A 274 -5.84 8.47 13.22
C ALA A 274 -6.75 7.80 14.24
N THR A 275 -7.24 8.60 15.18
CA THR A 275 -8.26 8.16 16.12
C THR A 275 -9.58 8.02 15.37
N PRO A 276 -10.23 6.84 15.36
CA PRO A 276 -11.49 6.65 14.64
C PRO A 276 -12.58 7.52 15.27
N LEU A 277 -13.22 8.34 14.44
CA LEU A 277 -14.35 9.19 14.83
C LEU A 277 -15.64 8.76 14.15
N LEU A 278 -15.58 8.18 12.94
CA LEU A 278 -16.77 7.77 12.20
C LEU A 278 -17.44 6.54 12.81
N ASN A 279 -16.63 5.52 13.11
CA ASN A 279 -17.09 4.25 13.66
C ASN A 279 -15.95 3.54 14.41
N ALA A 280 -16.23 3.05 15.63
CA ALA A 280 -15.30 2.33 16.48
C ALA A 280 -14.76 1.01 15.88
N THR A 281 -15.38 0.47 14.84
CA THR A 281 -14.90 -0.76 14.18
C THR A 281 -13.74 -0.53 13.22
N ILE A 282 -13.48 0.73 12.82
CA ILE A 282 -12.41 1.04 11.87
C ILE A 282 -11.07 0.87 12.58
N LYS A 283 -10.21 0.01 12.01
CA LYS A 283 -8.87 -0.26 12.55
C LYS A 283 -7.84 0.57 11.79
N SER A 284 -7.00 1.28 12.55
CA SER A 284 -5.90 2.10 12.02
C SER A 284 -6.33 2.95 10.81
N PRO A 285 -7.37 3.80 10.93
CA PRO A 285 -7.72 4.67 9.85
C PRO A 285 -6.61 5.67 9.56
N TRP A 286 -6.60 6.19 8.36
CA TRP A 286 -5.98 7.47 8.08
C TRP A 286 -7.08 8.47 7.72
N VAL A 287 -6.77 9.75 7.89
CA VAL A 287 -7.70 10.84 7.61
C VAL A 287 -7.07 11.89 6.71
N VAL A 288 -7.89 12.45 5.83
CA VAL A 288 -7.57 13.64 5.03
C VAL A 288 -8.57 14.72 5.39
N LYS A 289 -8.07 15.90 5.73
CA LYS A 289 -8.86 17.06 6.13
C LYS A 289 -8.72 18.16 5.10
N HIS A 290 -9.84 18.72 4.65
CA HIS A 290 -9.90 19.99 3.91
C HIS A 290 -10.72 21.01 4.70
N ALA A 291 -10.19 22.22 4.87
CA ALA A 291 -10.93 23.32 5.47
C ALA A 291 -11.73 24.07 4.40
N SER A 292 -13.03 24.25 4.63
CA SER A 292 -13.89 25.11 3.83
C SER A 292 -13.61 26.59 4.12
N GLN A 293 -14.04 27.48 3.23
CA GLN A 293 -13.99 28.94 3.46
C GLN A 293 -14.89 29.38 4.62
N THR A 294 -15.89 28.57 5.00
CA THR A 294 -16.68 28.80 6.22
C THR A 294 -15.90 28.54 7.52
N GLY A 295 -14.72 27.90 7.42
CA GLY A 295 -13.90 27.48 8.57
C GLY A 295 -14.22 26.08 9.09
N TRP A 296 -15.24 25.41 8.53
CA TRP A 296 -15.54 24.02 8.85
C TRP A 296 -14.51 23.08 8.23
N TRP A 297 -14.25 21.97 8.91
CA TRP A 297 -13.34 20.94 8.44
C TRP A 297 -14.15 19.77 7.90
N VAL A 298 -13.95 19.47 6.61
CA VAL A 298 -14.42 18.22 6.03
C VAL A 298 -13.32 17.20 6.17
N VAL A 299 -13.63 16.07 6.80
CA VAL A 299 -12.69 14.99 7.06
C VAL A 299 -13.16 13.74 6.35
N ALA A 300 -12.31 13.20 5.47
CA ALA A 300 -12.43 11.84 4.97
C ALA A 300 -11.69 10.90 5.91
N GLU A 301 -12.39 9.89 6.44
CA GLU A 301 -11.82 8.84 7.28
C GLU A 301 -11.91 7.51 6.55
N VAL A 302 -10.77 6.85 6.37
CA VAL A 302 -10.65 5.65 5.55
C VAL A 302 -9.83 4.59 6.28
N SER A 303 -10.34 3.35 6.28
CA SER A 303 -9.63 2.17 6.78
C SER A 303 -8.44 1.83 5.88
N ASP A 304 -7.21 1.85 6.43
CA ASP A 304 -6.01 1.45 5.67
C ASP A 304 -6.11 0.01 5.16
N ALA A 305 -6.66 -0.87 6.00
CA ALA A 305 -6.84 -2.28 5.68
C ALA A 305 -7.79 -2.50 4.48
N GLU A 306 -8.91 -1.78 4.42
CA GLU A 306 -9.86 -1.88 3.30
C GLU A 306 -9.30 -1.24 2.03
N ALA A 307 -8.71 -0.06 2.16
CA ALA A 307 -8.12 0.67 1.04
C ALA A 307 -7.03 -0.17 0.35
N MET A 308 -6.20 -0.88 1.13
CA MET A 308 -5.11 -1.69 0.61
C MET A 308 -5.49 -3.17 0.40
N ALA A 309 -6.70 -3.62 0.73
CA ALA A 309 -7.10 -5.03 0.64
C ALA A 309 -6.93 -5.59 -0.79
N THR A 310 -7.37 -4.83 -1.79
CA THR A 310 -7.24 -5.23 -3.21
C THR A 310 -5.78 -5.29 -3.64
N TYR A 311 -4.97 -4.33 -3.19
CA TYR A 311 -3.53 -4.32 -3.44
C TYR A 311 -2.85 -5.57 -2.85
N TRP A 312 -3.08 -5.86 -1.56
CA TRP A 312 -2.49 -7.00 -0.87
C TRP A 312 -2.93 -8.33 -1.50
N ARG A 313 -4.21 -8.49 -1.83
CA ARG A 313 -4.72 -9.69 -2.50
C ARG A 313 -4.02 -9.95 -3.83
N THR A 314 -3.91 -8.92 -4.68
CA THR A 314 -3.21 -9.03 -5.97
C THR A 314 -1.72 -9.35 -5.77
N MET A 315 -1.08 -8.73 -4.78
CA MET A 315 0.34 -8.96 -4.48
C MET A 315 0.60 -10.39 -4.00
N TYR A 316 -0.25 -10.93 -3.13
CA TYR A 316 -0.13 -12.33 -2.67
C TYR A 316 -0.30 -13.33 -3.81
N ILE A 317 -1.21 -13.09 -4.75
CA ILE A 317 -1.35 -13.93 -5.95
C ILE A 317 -0.08 -13.89 -6.79
N LEU A 318 0.49 -12.70 -7.00
CA LEU A 318 1.75 -12.54 -7.75
C LEU A 318 2.92 -13.25 -7.05
N TRP A 319 3.05 -13.13 -5.73
CA TRP A 319 4.08 -13.81 -4.95
C TRP A 319 3.90 -15.34 -4.97
N ALA A 320 2.67 -15.83 -4.86
CA ALA A 320 2.38 -17.26 -4.98
C ALA A 320 2.75 -17.79 -6.38
N ALA A 321 2.42 -17.05 -7.44
CA ALA A 321 2.79 -17.41 -8.82
C ALA A 321 4.31 -17.39 -9.02
N LEU A 322 5.01 -16.39 -8.48
CA LEU A 322 6.47 -16.29 -8.55
C LEU A 322 7.16 -17.45 -7.81
N ALA A 323 6.67 -17.79 -6.61
CA ALA A 323 7.15 -18.92 -5.84
C ALA A 323 6.94 -20.24 -6.59
N ALA A 324 5.75 -20.44 -7.16
CA ALA A 324 5.44 -21.62 -7.96
C ALA A 324 6.33 -21.73 -9.22
N ALA A 325 6.55 -20.63 -9.94
CA ALA A 325 7.43 -20.59 -11.10
C ALA A 325 8.89 -20.92 -10.74
N THR A 326 9.38 -20.37 -9.62
CA THR A 326 10.74 -20.63 -9.13
C THR A 326 10.93 -22.09 -8.77
N LEU A 327 9.96 -22.70 -8.08
CA LEU A 327 9.97 -24.13 -7.74
C LEU A 327 9.92 -25.00 -8.99
N ALA A 328 9.07 -24.67 -9.96
CA ALA A 328 8.96 -25.40 -11.23
C ALA A 328 10.26 -25.34 -12.04
N LEU A 329 10.89 -24.16 -12.15
CA LEU A 329 12.18 -23.98 -12.82
C LEU A 329 13.29 -24.74 -12.09
N GLY A 330 13.35 -24.66 -10.76
CA GLY A 330 14.34 -25.40 -9.96
C GLY A 330 14.21 -26.91 -10.11
N ALA A 331 12.99 -27.44 -10.03
CA ALA A 331 12.71 -28.85 -10.24
C ALA A 331 13.04 -29.29 -11.68
N GLY A 332 12.64 -28.51 -12.68
CA GLY A 332 12.92 -28.76 -14.08
C GLY A 332 14.42 -28.80 -14.38
N LEU A 333 15.18 -27.82 -13.89
CA LEU A 333 16.63 -27.77 -14.07
C LEU A 333 17.33 -28.93 -13.34
N TYR A 334 16.90 -29.26 -12.12
CA TYR A 334 17.43 -30.41 -11.38
C TYR A 334 17.24 -31.72 -12.16
N VAL A 335 16.04 -31.97 -12.70
CA VAL A 335 15.76 -33.16 -13.51
C VAL A 335 16.61 -33.17 -14.79
N LEU A 336 16.71 -32.02 -15.47
CA LEU A 336 17.47 -31.87 -16.71
C LEU A 336 18.97 -32.16 -16.49
N VAL A 337 19.59 -31.56 -15.47
CA VAL A 337 21.02 -31.74 -15.14
C VAL A 337 21.30 -33.16 -14.63
N ARG A 338 20.39 -33.72 -13.83
CA ARG A 338 20.52 -35.09 -13.34
C ARG A 338 20.54 -36.09 -14.50
N ARG A 339 19.59 -35.96 -15.44
CA ARG A 339 19.43 -36.89 -16.57
C ARG A 339 20.49 -36.67 -17.65
N ASN A 340 20.86 -35.42 -17.96
CA ASN A 340 21.72 -35.13 -19.10
C ASN A 340 23.21 -35.09 -18.78
N VAL A 341 23.59 -34.80 -17.52
CA VAL A 341 24.99 -34.63 -17.13
C VAL A 341 25.38 -35.64 -16.05
N SER A 342 24.68 -35.65 -14.93
CA SER A 342 25.13 -36.38 -13.73
C SER A 342 25.09 -37.91 -13.92
N GLN A 343 24.00 -38.44 -14.48
CA GLN A 343 23.86 -39.88 -14.69
C GLN A 343 24.82 -40.42 -15.77
N PRO A 344 24.99 -39.78 -16.95
CA PRO A 344 25.99 -40.20 -17.93
C PRO A 344 27.43 -40.13 -17.43
N LEU A 345 27.81 -39.09 -16.67
CA LEU A 345 29.15 -39.01 -16.08
C LEU A 345 29.37 -40.11 -15.02
N ALA A 346 28.35 -40.47 -14.25
CA ALA A 346 28.43 -41.59 -13.32
C ALA A 346 28.64 -42.93 -14.05
N GLN A 347 27.95 -43.14 -15.18
CA GLN A 347 28.15 -44.31 -16.04
C GLN A 347 29.57 -44.37 -16.61
N LEU A 348 30.08 -43.23 -17.13
CA LEU A 348 31.46 -43.13 -17.65
C LEU A 348 32.50 -43.41 -16.56
N THR A 349 32.30 -42.87 -15.35
CA THR A 349 33.20 -43.11 -14.22
C THR A 349 33.23 -44.60 -13.85
N SER A 350 32.07 -45.27 -13.83
CA SER A 350 32.00 -46.71 -13.62
C SER A 350 32.72 -47.49 -14.71
N ALA A 351 32.54 -47.12 -15.98
CA ALA A 351 33.21 -47.75 -17.12
C ALA A 351 34.74 -47.67 -17.02
N VAL A 352 35.28 -46.48 -16.75
CA VAL A 352 36.72 -46.28 -16.54
C VAL A 352 37.23 -47.09 -15.35
N THR A 353 36.45 -47.16 -14.27
CA THR A 353 36.80 -47.95 -13.09
C THR A 353 36.88 -49.44 -13.43
N THR A 354 35.95 -49.98 -14.22
CA THR A 354 35.97 -51.38 -14.68
C THR A 354 37.23 -51.69 -15.50
N VAL A 355 37.57 -50.81 -16.46
CA VAL A 355 38.80 -50.93 -17.26
C VAL A 355 40.05 -50.88 -16.38
N ALA A 356 40.09 -49.98 -15.39
CA ALA A 356 41.22 -49.86 -14.46
C ALA A 356 41.42 -51.11 -13.59
N HIS A 357 40.35 -51.86 -13.29
CA HIS A 357 40.43 -53.14 -12.59
C HIS A 357 40.81 -54.32 -13.51
N GLY A 358 41.10 -54.06 -14.80
CA GLY A 358 41.51 -55.08 -15.77
C GLY A 358 40.35 -55.85 -16.41
N ASP A 359 39.10 -55.51 -16.11
CA ASP A 359 37.96 -56.10 -16.81
C ASP A 359 37.71 -55.34 -18.12
N LEU A 360 38.14 -55.95 -19.21
CA LEU A 360 38.01 -55.42 -20.57
C LEU A 360 36.85 -56.09 -21.34
N SER A 361 36.03 -56.91 -20.68
CA SER A 361 35.00 -57.73 -21.33
C SER A 361 33.83 -56.93 -21.88
N GLN A 362 33.49 -55.79 -21.26
CA GLN A 362 32.35 -54.97 -21.65
C GLN A 362 32.76 -53.84 -22.60
N ALA A 363 32.08 -53.75 -23.74
CA ALA A 363 32.24 -52.63 -24.67
C ALA A 363 31.37 -51.44 -24.24
N PHE A 364 31.87 -50.22 -24.49
CA PHE A 364 31.13 -49.00 -24.19
C PHE A 364 30.61 -48.35 -25.48
N HIS A 365 29.31 -48.06 -25.51
CA HIS A 365 28.66 -47.43 -26.66
C HIS A 365 27.90 -46.19 -26.24
N SER A 366 27.97 -45.13 -27.05
CA SER A 366 27.18 -43.92 -26.87
C SER A 366 26.67 -43.41 -28.21
N THR A 367 25.36 -43.16 -28.27
CA THR A 367 24.67 -42.51 -29.40
C THR A 367 24.64 -40.99 -29.26
N ARG A 368 25.26 -40.43 -28.21
CA ARG A 368 25.30 -38.99 -27.98
C ARG A 368 26.30 -38.28 -28.90
N SER A 369 25.91 -37.10 -29.35
CA SER A 369 26.73 -36.19 -30.15
C SER A 369 27.44 -35.10 -29.33
N ASP A 370 27.21 -35.04 -28.01
CA ASP A 370 27.82 -34.06 -27.09
C ASP A 370 29.24 -34.47 -26.62
N GLU A 371 29.87 -33.62 -25.82
CA GLU A 371 31.19 -33.83 -25.24
C GLU A 371 31.24 -35.10 -24.40
N ILE A 372 30.14 -35.44 -23.71
CA ILE A 372 30.04 -36.68 -22.93
C ILE A 372 30.05 -37.90 -23.87
N GLY A 373 29.31 -37.84 -24.98
CA GLY A 373 29.34 -38.87 -26.01
C GLY A 373 30.73 -39.06 -26.62
N ARG A 374 31.46 -37.96 -26.84
CA ARG A 374 32.86 -38.01 -27.29
C ARG A 374 33.74 -38.70 -26.25
N LEU A 375 33.65 -38.33 -24.97
CA LEU A 375 34.43 -38.96 -23.90
C LEU A 375 34.17 -40.47 -23.80
N VAL A 376 32.92 -40.92 -23.93
CA VAL A 376 32.61 -42.37 -23.94
C VAL A 376 33.32 -43.08 -25.09
N ARG A 377 33.34 -42.49 -26.29
CA ARG A 377 34.02 -43.07 -27.45
C ARG A 377 35.54 -43.13 -27.26
N GLU A 378 36.15 -42.09 -26.69
CA GLU A 378 37.59 -42.09 -26.39
C GLU A 378 37.97 -43.17 -25.35
N VAL A 379 37.14 -43.37 -24.32
CA VAL A 379 37.34 -44.46 -23.34
C VAL A 379 37.22 -45.84 -23.99
N GLU A 380 36.29 -46.03 -24.94
CA GLU A 380 36.21 -47.26 -25.72
C GLU A 380 37.45 -47.49 -26.58
N THR A 381 37.98 -46.45 -27.24
CA THR A 381 39.25 -46.54 -27.97
C THR A 381 40.41 -46.94 -27.05
N MET A 382 40.47 -46.39 -25.84
CA MET A 382 41.46 -46.79 -24.83
C MET A 382 41.32 -48.28 -24.45
N ARG A 383 40.11 -48.76 -24.19
CA ARG A 383 39.83 -50.18 -23.90
C ARG A 383 40.29 -51.10 -25.04
N GLN A 384 40.03 -50.71 -26.29
CA GLN A 384 40.47 -51.48 -27.47
C GLN A 384 41.99 -51.56 -27.58
N ARG A 385 42.71 -50.46 -27.29
CA ARG A 385 44.18 -50.46 -27.24
C ARG A 385 44.71 -51.39 -26.14
N PHE A 386 44.12 -51.38 -24.95
CA PHE A 386 44.46 -52.33 -23.88
C PHE A 386 44.23 -53.79 -24.27
N LEU A 387 43.09 -54.10 -24.92
CA LEU A 387 42.84 -55.44 -25.45
C LEU A 387 43.88 -55.86 -26.50
N GLY A 388 44.31 -54.94 -27.36
CA GLY A 388 45.38 -55.17 -28.33
C GLY A 388 46.70 -55.55 -27.65
N MET A 389 47.15 -54.73 -26.69
CA MET A 389 48.38 -54.99 -25.94
C MET A 389 48.32 -56.33 -25.17
N MET A 390 47.18 -56.67 -24.56
CA MET A 390 47.02 -57.96 -23.87
C MET A 390 47.12 -59.16 -24.82
N ARG A 391 46.60 -59.03 -26.06
CA ARG A 391 46.73 -60.09 -27.09
C ARG A 391 48.17 -60.23 -27.56
N GLU A 392 48.87 -59.12 -27.78
CA GLU A 392 50.27 -59.12 -28.18
C GLU A 392 51.17 -59.71 -27.09
N LEU A 393 50.95 -59.33 -25.82
CA LEU A 393 51.67 -59.89 -24.66
C LEU A 393 51.41 -61.39 -24.53
N ARG A 394 50.16 -61.84 -24.75
CA ARG A 394 49.84 -63.27 -24.77
C ARG A 394 50.58 -64.01 -25.89
N SER A 395 50.58 -63.46 -27.10
CA SER A 395 51.31 -64.03 -28.24
C SER A 395 52.81 -64.09 -27.98
N ALA A 396 53.40 -63.04 -27.39
CA ALA A 396 54.82 -63.00 -27.03
C ALA A 396 55.14 -64.05 -25.95
N THR A 397 54.27 -64.21 -24.95
CA THR A 397 54.38 -65.26 -23.92
C THR A 397 54.32 -66.66 -24.54
N ASP A 398 53.40 -66.89 -25.47
CA ASP A 398 53.27 -68.17 -26.17
C ASP A 398 54.54 -68.46 -27.01
N SER A 399 55.07 -67.46 -27.73
CA SER A 399 56.34 -67.59 -28.46
C SER A 399 57.53 -67.86 -27.54
N ILE A 400 57.63 -67.18 -26.39
CA ILE A 400 58.66 -67.42 -25.37
C ILE A 400 58.53 -68.85 -24.82
N ASN A 401 57.31 -69.32 -24.58
CA ASN A 401 57.07 -70.68 -24.10
C ASN A 401 57.51 -71.73 -25.16
N THR A 402 57.14 -71.54 -26.43
CA THR A 402 57.61 -72.41 -27.53
C THR A 402 59.13 -72.41 -27.63
N ALA A 403 59.77 -71.24 -27.64
CA ALA A 403 61.23 -71.14 -27.67
C ALA A 403 61.90 -71.78 -26.45
N SER A 404 61.29 -71.67 -25.27
CA SER A 404 61.79 -72.31 -24.05
C SER A 404 61.73 -73.84 -24.15
N VAL A 405 60.69 -74.40 -24.77
CA VAL A 405 60.56 -75.84 -25.04
C VAL A 405 61.61 -76.29 -26.07
N GLU A 406 61.83 -75.53 -27.13
CA GLU A 406 62.88 -75.81 -28.12
C GLU A 406 64.28 -75.77 -27.50
N ILE A 407 64.58 -74.77 -26.66
CA ILE A 407 65.86 -74.69 -25.92
C ILE A 407 66.03 -75.89 -24.99
N ALA A 408 64.99 -76.27 -24.25
CA ALA A 408 65.05 -77.43 -23.36
C ALA A 408 65.35 -78.73 -24.13
N SER A 409 64.72 -78.92 -25.29
CA SER A 409 64.98 -80.04 -26.20
C SER A 409 66.41 -79.99 -26.76
N GLY A 410 66.86 -78.82 -27.22
CA GLY A 410 68.23 -78.62 -27.71
C GLY A 410 69.30 -78.86 -26.64
N ASN A 411 69.05 -78.47 -25.38
CA ASN A 411 69.93 -78.78 -24.26
C ASN A 411 69.98 -80.28 -23.97
N GLN A 412 68.86 -81.01 -24.11
CA GLN A 412 68.87 -82.48 -23.99
C GLN A 412 69.72 -83.14 -25.08
N ASP A 413 69.58 -82.73 -26.34
CA ASP A 413 70.40 -83.26 -27.44
C ASP A 413 71.89 -82.94 -27.24
N LEU A 414 72.22 -81.70 -26.83
CA LEU A 414 73.59 -81.32 -26.53
C LEU A 414 74.15 -82.13 -25.35
N SER A 415 73.37 -82.37 -24.31
CA SER A 415 73.76 -83.21 -23.18
C SER A 415 74.07 -84.63 -23.64
N ALA A 416 73.20 -85.24 -24.46
CA ALA A 416 73.42 -86.56 -25.03
C ALA A 416 74.69 -86.63 -25.91
N ARG A 417 74.93 -85.63 -26.76
CA ARG A 417 76.16 -85.53 -27.56
C ARG A 417 77.40 -85.32 -26.71
N THR A 418 77.28 -84.60 -25.61
CA THR A 418 78.38 -84.39 -24.66
C THR A 418 78.71 -85.68 -23.92
N GLU A 419 77.71 -86.45 -23.48
CA GLU A 419 77.89 -87.80 -22.93
C GLU A 419 78.56 -88.73 -23.94
N GLN A 420 78.13 -88.69 -25.21
CA GLN A 420 78.72 -89.51 -26.26
C GLN A 420 80.17 -89.10 -26.58
N ALA A 421 80.47 -87.79 -26.60
CA ALA A 421 81.84 -87.30 -26.75
C ALA A 421 82.73 -87.71 -25.55
N ALA A 422 82.20 -87.66 -24.33
CA ALA A 422 82.89 -88.16 -23.14
C ALA A 422 83.15 -89.67 -23.23
N SER A 423 82.18 -90.45 -23.72
CA SER A 423 82.33 -91.89 -23.95
C SER A 423 83.38 -92.20 -25.04
N ASN A 424 83.36 -91.49 -26.17
CA ASN A 424 84.39 -91.62 -27.21
C ASN A 424 85.78 -91.22 -26.70
N LEU A 425 85.88 -90.22 -25.83
CA LEU A 425 87.14 -89.84 -25.17
C LEU A 425 87.62 -90.93 -24.21
N GLN A 426 86.72 -91.58 -23.47
CA GLN A 426 87.07 -92.75 -22.65
C GLN A 426 87.57 -93.91 -23.52
N GLU A 427 86.92 -94.20 -24.65
CA GLU A 427 87.33 -95.26 -25.56
C GLU A 427 88.68 -94.95 -26.22
N THR A 428 88.92 -93.67 -26.56
CA THR A 428 90.22 -93.19 -27.04
C THR A 428 91.30 -93.29 -25.95
N ALA A 429 90.99 -92.91 -24.71
CA ALA A 429 91.89 -93.03 -23.58
C ALA A 429 92.24 -94.50 -23.29
N ALA A 430 91.25 -95.40 -23.30
CA ALA A 430 91.43 -96.84 -23.14
C ALA A 430 92.25 -97.45 -24.30
N SER A 431 92.01 -97.01 -25.54
CA SER A 431 92.80 -97.42 -26.71
C SER A 431 94.25 -96.94 -26.61
N MET A 432 94.47 -95.71 -26.13
CA MET A 432 95.80 -95.18 -25.83
C MET A 432 96.48 -95.98 -24.71
N GLU A 433 95.77 -96.33 -23.64
CA GLU A 433 96.28 -97.16 -22.55
C GLU A 433 96.65 -98.58 -23.03
N GLN A 434 95.83 -99.18 -23.89
CA GLN A 434 96.09 -100.47 -24.51
C GLN A 434 97.33 -100.41 -25.42
N LEU A 435 97.49 -99.34 -26.21
CA LEU A 435 98.71 -99.07 -26.98
C LEU A 435 99.95 -98.88 -26.10
N THR A 436 99.79 -98.25 -24.93
CA THR A 436 100.92 -98.08 -23.98
C THR A 436 101.26 -99.36 -23.23
N SER A 437 100.29 -100.27 -23.01
CA SER A 437 100.53 -101.58 -22.37
C SER A 437 101.14 -102.63 -23.31
N THR A 438 101.14 -102.37 -24.62
CA THR A 438 101.68 -103.28 -25.65
C THR A 438 103.16 -102.97 -25.99
N VAL A 439 103.80 -102.07 -25.25
CA VAL A 439 105.24 -101.75 -25.34
C VAL A 439 105.88 -102.07 -23.98
#